data_AF-A0A1Y2I116-F1
#
_entry.id   AF-A0A1Y2I116-F1
#
_cell.length_a   1.000
_cell.length_b   1.000
_cell.length_c   1.000
_cell.angle_alpha   90.00
_cell.angle_beta   90.00
_cell.angle_gamma   90.00
#
_symmetry.space_group_name_H-M   'P 1'
#
loop_
_entity.id
_entity.type
_entity.pdbx_description
1 polymer ?
#
loop_
_entity_poly.entity_id
_entity_poly.type
_entity_poly.pdbx_seq_one_letter_code
_entity_poly.pdbx_strand_id
1 'polypeptide(L)'
;MASRRHNKFALINDDDDTSSSGSTQSGPSRPAGQGKKRAARALPQVTQHLDGGGRRAKQGVERRVAAAASSARTDEATGHVDDPAAAAAAHAAFVASKFSNPRDAREFEMLKKQRDKYDAREMETKKSFTDAAMQGTCTGMCSRFEFLQRIFFDQIDSFERTNGFPDMTKAVKKFQRSSAGNVQHPDDLRTIDALMATTEYLFSLIRDHGLDKSYQFVWDRLRAIRRDASTQSLRGPQVIQIYEQVVRFHLVCFLTNPVGMNWIQDVDLLNA
;
A
#
# COMPACT_ATOMS: atom_id res chain seq x y z
N MET A 1 28.57 -71.26 15.26
CA MET A 1 29.02 -71.41 13.85
C MET A 1 28.76 -70.07 13.16
N ALA A 2 29.78 -69.21 13.08
CA ALA A 2 30.48 -68.79 11.84
C ALA A 2 29.53 -68.07 10.85
N SER A 3 29.75 -66.87 10.32
CA SER A 3 30.97 -66.13 9.96
C SER A 3 30.54 -64.66 9.68
N ARG A 4 31.21 -63.62 10.22
CA ARG A 4 32.20 -62.70 9.56
C ARG A 4 31.76 -62.11 8.20
N ARG A 5 32.12 -60.89 7.76
CA ARG A 5 32.73 -59.62 8.23
C ARG A 5 32.97 -58.78 6.93
N HIS A 6 33.26 -57.47 7.10
CA HIS A 6 33.97 -56.52 6.19
C HIS A 6 33.08 -55.77 5.17
N ASN A 7 32.99 -54.43 5.09
CA ASN A 7 33.84 -53.25 5.36
C ASN A 7 34.90 -52.90 4.29
N LYS A 8 34.84 -51.64 3.78
CA LYS A 8 35.87 -50.74 3.19
C LYS A 8 35.15 -49.77 2.22
N PHE A 9 35.11 -48.43 2.35
CA PHE A 9 36.12 -47.40 2.63
C PHE A 9 37.35 -47.45 1.74
N ALA A 10 37.46 -46.48 0.81
CA ALA A 10 38.71 -46.04 0.20
C ALA A 10 38.58 -44.56 -0.21
N LEU A 11 39.30 -43.72 0.54
CA LEU A 11 39.85 -42.43 0.13
C LEU A 11 41.03 -42.69 -0.81
N ILE A 12 41.23 -41.85 -1.83
CA ILE A 12 42.54 -41.53 -2.41
C ILE A 12 42.52 -40.05 -2.84
N ASN A 13 43.39 -39.26 -2.21
CA ASN A 13 43.90 -37.95 -2.64
C ASN A 13 45.13 -38.17 -3.54
N ASP A 14 45.69 -37.05 -4.02
CA ASP A 14 47.05 -36.80 -4.54
C ASP A 14 46.92 -36.18 -5.95
N ASP A 15 47.02 -34.86 -6.12
CA ASP A 15 48.16 -33.94 -5.99
C ASP A 15 49.12 -33.96 -7.20
N ASP A 16 49.67 -32.76 -7.45
CA ASP A 16 50.82 -32.38 -8.26
C ASP A 16 50.58 -32.17 -9.78
N ASP A 17 50.50 -30.91 -10.22
CA ASP A 17 51.61 -29.99 -10.56
C ASP A 17 51.98 -30.15 -12.05
N THR A 18 52.06 -29.14 -12.91
CA THR A 18 52.89 -27.94 -12.76
C THR A 18 52.62 -26.98 -13.94
N SER A 19 52.54 -25.67 -13.64
CA SER A 19 53.31 -24.54 -14.22
C SER A 19 53.46 -24.40 -15.76
N SER A 20 53.60 -23.24 -16.42
CA SER A 20 53.74 -21.83 -16.06
C SER A 20 54.07 -21.09 -17.37
N SER A 21 53.49 -19.92 -17.61
CA SER A 21 54.14 -18.68 -18.12
C SER A 21 53.03 -17.73 -18.61
N GLY A 22 52.83 -16.49 -18.17
CA GLY A 22 53.68 -15.58 -17.42
C GLY A 22 54.13 -14.42 -18.32
N SER A 23 53.50 -13.24 -18.19
CA SER A 23 54.19 -11.94 -18.27
C SER A 23 53.27 -10.79 -17.85
N THR A 24 53.70 -10.13 -16.78
CA THR A 24 53.28 -8.85 -16.21
C THR A 24 53.84 -7.66 -17.00
N GLN A 25 53.21 -6.48 -16.87
CA GLN A 25 53.91 -5.19 -16.87
C GLN A 25 53.08 -4.11 -16.13
N SER A 26 53.79 -3.10 -15.64
CA SER A 26 53.55 -2.32 -14.44
C SER A 26 53.60 -0.80 -14.67
N GLY A 27 52.70 -0.03 -14.02
CA GLY A 27 52.85 1.39 -13.57
C GLY A 27 53.02 2.49 -14.63
N PRO A 28 52.82 3.79 -14.32
CA PRO A 28 53.20 4.43 -13.05
C PRO A 28 52.22 5.51 -12.50
N SER A 29 52.70 6.15 -11.43
CA SER A 29 52.08 7.02 -10.43
C SER A 29 51.85 8.51 -10.77
N ARG A 30 50.88 9.08 -10.03
CA ARG A 30 50.49 10.47 -9.66
C ARG A 30 51.49 11.64 -9.83
N PRO A 31 50.97 12.89 -9.91
CA PRO A 31 51.45 13.91 -8.97
C PRO A 31 50.31 14.70 -8.26
N ALA A 32 50.68 15.31 -7.13
CA ALA A 32 49.90 16.25 -6.34
C ALA A 32 50.25 17.70 -6.73
N GLY A 33 49.29 18.65 -6.62
CA GLY A 33 49.60 20.07 -6.81
C GLY A 33 48.39 21.03 -6.73
N GLN A 34 48.20 21.60 -5.54
CA GLN A 34 47.77 22.97 -5.19
C GLN A 34 46.48 23.59 -5.76
N GLY A 35 45.68 24.11 -4.81
CA GLY A 35 44.38 24.72 -5.06
C GLY A 35 44.40 26.18 -5.55
N LYS A 36 43.25 26.59 -6.10
CA LYS A 36 42.81 27.98 -6.22
C LYS A 36 41.30 28.05 -6.03
N LYS A 37 40.88 28.90 -5.08
CA LYS A 37 39.50 29.30 -4.79
C LYS A 37 38.88 30.00 -6.01
N ARG A 38 37.66 29.63 -6.42
CA ARG A 38 36.75 30.48 -7.21
C ARG A 38 35.32 30.12 -6.80
N ALA A 39 34.73 30.90 -5.90
CA ALA A 39 33.89 32.06 -6.18
C ALA A 39 32.53 31.65 -6.78
N ALA A 40 31.52 31.67 -5.89
CA ALA A 40 30.12 31.57 -6.22
C ALA A 40 29.73 32.59 -7.28
N ARG A 41 28.96 32.16 -8.29
CA ARG A 41 28.28 33.08 -9.22
C ARG A 41 26.78 32.88 -9.08
N ALA A 42 26.17 33.84 -8.40
CA ALA A 42 24.74 34.01 -8.28
C ALA A 42 24.17 34.80 -9.48
N LEU A 43 22.82 34.77 -9.53
CA LEU A 43 21.87 35.71 -10.16
C LEU A 43 21.34 35.35 -11.56
N PRO A 44 20.06 35.70 -11.89
CA PRO A 44 19.29 36.78 -11.27
C PRO A 44 17.91 36.41 -10.70
N GLN A 45 17.63 37.05 -9.55
CA GLN A 45 16.27 37.38 -9.13
C GLN A 45 15.71 38.45 -10.07
N VAL A 46 14.51 38.22 -10.60
CA VAL A 46 13.71 39.26 -11.25
C VAL A 46 12.64 39.67 -10.24
N THR A 47 12.80 40.86 -9.68
CA THR A 47 11.77 41.59 -8.96
C THR A 47 11.08 42.54 -9.93
N GLN A 48 9.77 42.39 -10.13
CA GLN A 48 8.90 43.50 -10.54
C GLN A 48 7.54 43.41 -9.81
N HIS A 49 7.38 44.33 -8.86
CA HIS A 49 6.15 44.97 -8.37
C HIS A 49 5.58 45.85 -9.54
N LEU A 50 4.29 46.12 -9.81
CA LEU A 50 3.03 46.27 -9.06
C LEU A 50 1.82 46.23 -10.05
N ASP A 51 0.62 46.21 -9.46
CA ASP A 51 -0.74 46.49 -10.00
C ASP A 51 -1.41 45.43 -10.89
N GLY A 52 -2.68 45.08 -10.73
CA GLY A 52 -3.76 45.68 -9.94
C GLY A 52 -5.09 45.44 -10.67
N GLY A 53 -6.02 44.73 -10.03
CA GLY A 53 -7.44 44.75 -10.38
C GLY A 53 -7.99 43.55 -11.16
N GLY A 54 -9.01 42.89 -10.59
CA GLY A 54 -9.97 42.14 -11.39
C GLY A 54 -10.61 40.88 -10.77
N ARG A 55 -11.61 41.10 -9.89
CA ARG A 55 -12.89 40.36 -9.83
C ARG A 55 -12.84 38.83 -9.57
N ARG A 56 -13.30 38.40 -8.39
CA ARG A 56 -14.72 38.04 -8.12
C ARG A 56 -15.10 36.65 -8.67
N ALA A 57 -15.02 35.64 -7.80
CA ALA A 57 -15.97 34.53 -7.66
C ALA A 57 -15.29 33.37 -6.92
N LYS A 58 -15.63 33.19 -5.63
CA LYS A 58 -15.64 31.92 -4.87
C LYS A 58 -15.76 32.21 -3.36
N GLN A 59 -16.86 32.87 -2.99
CA GLN A 59 -17.45 32.77 -1.65
C GLN A 59 -18.92 32.48 -1.89
N GLY A 60 -19.29 31.21 -1.78
CA GLY A 60 -20.60 30.79 -2.23
C GLY A 60 -20.89 29.32 -2.04
N VAL A 61 -20.44 28.68 -0.95
CA VAL A 61 -21.08 27.47 -0.40
C VAL A 61 -20.80 27.35 1.11
N GLU A 62 -20.90 28.44 1.89
CA GLU A 62 -20.85 28.35 3.38
C GLU A 62 -21.90 29.24 4.07
N ARG A 63 -22.93 29.68 3.34
CA ARG A 63 -24.04 30.48 3.91
C ARG A 63 -25.39 30.03 3.37
N ARG A 64 -25.81 28.81 3.70
CA ARG A 64 -27.23 28.38 3.60
C ARG A 64 -27.61 27.34 4.66
N VAL A 65 -27.33 27.60 5.94
CA VAL A 65 -28.15 27.05 7.05
C VAL A 65 -28.06 28.02 8.26
N ALA A 66 -28.42 29.28 8.06
CA ALA A 66 -28.52 30.26 9.15
C ALA A 66 -29.66 31.25 8.87
N ALA A 67 -30.87 30.72 8.66
CA ALA A 67 -32.11 31.48 8.59
C ALA A 67 -33.33 30.53 8.58
N ALA A 68 -33.62 29.90 9.73
CA ALA A 68 -34.92 29.31 10.03
C ALA A 68 -34.99 28.92 11.52
N ALA A 69 -34.83 29.87 12.43
CA ALA A 69 -35.13 29.67 13.85
C ALA A 69 -35.34 31.02 14.55
N SER A 70 -36.46 31.68 14.25
CA SER A 70 -36.97 32.76 15.11
C SER A 70 -38.49 32.83 14.96
N SER A 71 -39.19 31.90 15.60
CA SER A 71 -40.55 32.07 16.13
C SER A 71 -41.03 30.74 16.73
N ALA A 72 -40.79 30.59 18.03
CA ALA A 72 -41.67 29.89 18.98
C ALA A 72 -40.95 29.85 20.33
N ARG A 73 -41.29 30.79 21.20
CA ARG A 73 -41.07 30.63 22.64
C ARG A 73 -42.20 29.74 23.14
N THR A 74 -41.84 28.56 23.62
CA THR A 74 -42.59 27.86 24.67
C THR A 74 -41.56 27.23 25.59
N ASP A 75 -41.85 27.37 26.88
CA ASP A 75 -41.00 27.09 28.02
C ASP A 75 -40.52 25.63 28.14
N GLU A 76 -39.52 25.48 29.02
CA GLU A 76 -39.11 24.28 29.76
C GLU A 76 -37.93 23.42 29.27
N ALA A 77 -37.20 22.97 30.30
CA ALA A 77 -36.16 21.93 30.37
C ALA A 77 -34.74 22.28 29.91
N THR A 78 -33.98 22.78 30.89
CA THR A 78 -32.55 22.50 31.07
C THR A 78 -32.23 21.02 30.81
N GLY A 79 -31.29 20.73 29.92
CA GLY A 79 -30.83 19.36 29.67
C GLY A 79 -29.69 19.27 28.64
N HIS A 80 -28.59 19.97 28.88
CA HIS A 80 -27.35 19.67 28.17
C HIS A 80 -26.73 18.43 28.81
N VAL A 81 -27.12 17.27 28.30
CA VAL A 81 -26.53 15.99 28.67
C VAL A 81 -25.50 15.65 27.59
N ASP A 82 -24.29 16.17 27.75
CA ASP A 82 -23.11 15.57 27.14
C ASP A 82 -22.84 14.25 27.86
N ASP A 83 -23.77 13.29 27.73
CA ASP A 83 -23.59 11.96 28.29
C ASP A 83 -22.69 11.18 27.31
N PRO A 84 -21.42 10.90 27.66
CA PRO A 84 -20.53 10.16 26.78
C PRO A 84 -21.09 8.77 26.43
N ALA A 85 -21.95 8.22 27.30
CA ALA A 85 -22.68 6.99 27.05
C ALA A 85 -23.72 7.12 25.91
N ALA A 86 -24.45 8.25 25.85
CA ALA A 86 -25.44 8.49 24.80
C ALA A 86 -24.78 8.72 23.43
N ALA A 87 -23.66 9.45 23.40
CA ALA A 87 -22.87 9.64 22.19
C ALA A 87 -22.27 8.32 21.65
N ALA A 88 -21.76 7.47 22.55
CA ALA A 88 -21.24 6.14 22.19
C ALA A 88 -22.35 5.23 21.63
N ALA A 89 -23.54 5.25 22.22
CA ALA A 89 -24.70 4.50 21.72
C ALA A 89 -25.13 4.98 20.33
N ALA A 90 -25.17 6.30 20.09
CA ALA A 90 -25.48 6.87 18.79
C ALA A 90 -24.45 6.47 17.72
N HIS A 91 -23.15 6.50 18.06
CA HIS A 91 -22.09 6.03 17.16
C HIS A 91 -22.25 4.53 16.85
N ALA A 92 -22.49 3.69 17.86
CA ALA A 92 -22.68 2.25 17.65
C ALA A 92 -23.90 1.97 16.75
N ALA A 93 -25.00 2.71 16.91
CA ALA A 93 -26.17 2.61 16.04
C ALA A 93 -25.84 3.03 14.60
N PHE A 94 -25.07 4.11 14.42
CA PHE A 94 -24.60 4.54 13.11
C PHE A 94 -23.71 3.47 12.45
N VAL A 95 -22.74 2.92 13.18
CA VAL A 95 -21.89 1.83 12.68
C VAL A 95 -22.74 0.63 12.28
N ALA A 96 -23.66 0.19 13.13
CA ALA A 96 -24.57 -0.92 12.82
C ALA A 96 -25.37 -0.68 11.53
N SER A 97 -25.80 0.55 11.26
CA SER A 97 -26.55 0.89 10.04
C SER A 97 -25.73 0.73 8.74
N LYS A 98 -24.39 0.70 8.81
CA LYS A 98 -23.52 0.56 7.64
C LYS A 98 -23.33 -0.89 7.19
N PHE A 99 -23.68 -1.86 8.01
CA PHE A 99 -23.46 -3.27 7.72
C PHE A 99 -24.80 -4.00 7.57
N SER A 100 -24.89 -4.88 6.58
CA SER A 100 -26.06 -5.76 6.43
C SER A 100 -26.14 -6.80 7.55
N ASN A 101 -24.98 -7.25 8.05
CA ASN A 101 -24.88 -8.23 9.12
C ASN A 101 -24.42 -7.54 10.44
N PRO A 102 -25.22 -7.62 11.53
CA PRO A 102 -24.82 -7.06 12.83
C PRO A 102 -23.51 -7.63 13.38
N ARG A 103 -23.12 -8.85 12.99
CA ARG A 103 -21.83 -9.44 13.37
C ARG A 103 -20.65 -8.67 12.81
N ASP A 104 -20.74 -8.24 11.54
CA ASP A 104 -19.69 -7.50 10.87
C ASP A 104 -19.45 -6.12 11.51
N ALA A 105 -20.53 -5.46 11.96
CA ALA A 105 -20.43 -4.21 12.71
C ALA A 105 -19.66 -4.37 14.04
N ARG A 106 -19.99 -5.41 14.81
CA ARG A 106 -19.31 -5.71 16.09
C ARG A 106 -17.84 -6.08 15.85
N GLU A 107 -17.57 -6.87 14.82
CA GLU A 107 -16.21 -7.26 14.43
C GLU A 107 -15.38 -6.04 14.00
N PHE A 108 -15.96 -5.13 13.22
CA PHE A 108 -15.31 -3.90 12.79
C PHE A 108 -14.88 -3.03 13.99
N GLU A 109 -15.77 -2.82 14.96
CA GLU A 109 -15.44 -2.07 16.18
C GLU A 109 -14.37 -2.77 17.03
N MET A 110 -14.43 -4.10 17.14
CA MET A 110 -13.43 -4.88 17.87
C MET A 110 -12.04 -4.75 17.23
N LEU A 111 -11.94 -4.95 15.92
CA LEU A 111 -10.68 -4.84 15.17
C LEU A 111 -10.15 -3.41 15.19
N LYS A 112 -11.03 -2.40 15.07
CA LYS A 112 -10.65 -0.99 15.20
C LYS A 112 -9.99 -0.70 16.56
N LYS A 113 -10.61 -1.16 17.66
CA LYS A 113 -10.03 -1.01 19.01
C LYS A 113 -8.70 -1.75 19.18
N GLN A 114 -8.53 -2.89 18.52
CA GLN A 114 -7.25 -3.63 18.56
C GLN A 114 -6.14 -2.85 17.84
N ARG A 115 -6.46 -2.25 16.69
CA ARG A 115 -5.54 -1.40 15.94
C ARG A 115 -5.16 -0.13 16.66
N ASP A 116 -6.13 0.58 17.23
CA ASP A 116 -5.85 1.79 18.01
C ASP A 116 -4.88 1.51 19.17
N LYS A 117 -5.01 0.32 19.81
CA LYS A 117 -4.08 -0.15 20.85
C LYS A 117 -2.69 -0.50 20.30
N TYR A 118 -2.62 -1.11 19.12
CA TYR A 118 -1.34 -1.41 18.48
C TYR A 118 -0.61 -0.13 18.08
N ASP A 119 -1.32 0.80 17.45
CA ASP A 119 -0.78 2.07 17.00
C ASP A 119 -0.22 2.90 18.18
N ALA A 120 -0.94 2.94 19.31
CA ALA A 120 -0.45 3.57 20.53
C ALA A 120 0.87 2.96 21.03
N ARG A 121 0.98 1.62 21.04
CA ARG A 121 2.22 0.91 21.44
C ARG A 121 3.37 1.15 20.47
N GLU A 122 3.09 1.16 19.18
CA GLU A 122 4.09 1.42 18.13
C GLU A 122 4.61 2.86 18.20
N MET A 123 3.74 3.83 18.48
CA MET A 123 4.16 5.22 18.69
C MET A 123 5.10 5.37 19.90
N GLU A 124 4.93 4.57 20.95
CA GLU A 124 5.84 4.51 22.10
C GLU A 124 7.18 3.82 21.74
N THR A 125 7.14 2.79 20.89
CA THR A 125 8.27 1.89 20.59
C THR A 125 9.23 2.42 19.51
N LYS A 126 8.76 3.27 18.59
CA LYS A 126 9.56 3.88 17.49
C LYS A 126 10.76 4.75 17.93
N LYS A 127 11.12 4.76 19.22
CA LYS A 127 12.39 5.29 19.75
C LYS A 127 13.62 4.42 19.45
N SER A 128 13.47 3.15 19.07
CA SER A 128 14.60 2.30 18.69
C SER A 128 14.57 1.92 17.20
N PHE A 129 15.55 2.38 16.44
CA PHE A 129 15.65 2.14 15.01
C PHE A 129 16.36 0.80 14.75
N THR A 130 15.60 -0.28 14.53
CA THR A 130 16.11 -1.50 13.91
C THR A 130 15.35 -1.73 12.60
N ASP A 131 16.08 -1.73 11.50
CA ASP A 131 15.58 -1.81 10.11
C ASP A 131 15.14 -3.23 9.69
N ALA A 132 14.46 -3.95 10.58
CA ALA A 132 13.89 -5.25 10.26
C ALA A 132 12.65 -5.05 9.38
N ALA A 133 12.67 -5.57 8.15
CA ALA A 133 11.53 -5.53 7.26
C ALA A 133 10.32 -6.25 7.87
N MET A 134 9.19 -5.55 7.98
CA MET A 134 7.95 -6.10 8.53
C MET A 134 7.45 -7.25 7.66
N GLN A 135 7.09 -8.38 8.27
CA GLN A 135 6.51 -9.53 7.57
C GLN A 135 4.99 -9.51 7.67
N GLY A 136 4.31 -9.77 6.55
CA GLY A 136 2.86 -9.81 6.47
C GLY A 136 2.27 -11.14 6.91
N THR A 137 1.07 -11.10 7.50
CA THR A 137 0.35 -12.28 7.98
C THR A 137 -0.98 -12.49 7.27
N CYS A 138 -1.37 -11.62 6.34
CA CYS A 138 -2.61 -11.76 5.59
C CYS A 138 -2.49 -12.90 4.57
N THR A 139 -3.31 -13.93 4.74
CA THR A 139 -3.39 -15.08 3.83
C THR A 139 -4.46 -14.92 2.74
N GLY A 140 -5.31 -13.90 2.84
CA GLY A 140 -6.34 -13.56 1.85
C GLY A 140 -5.89 -12.46 0.89
N MET A 141 -6.75 -12.12 -0.08
CA MET A 141 -6.50 -11.02 -1.02
C MET A 141 -6.69 -9.62 -0.41
N CYS A 142 -7.36 -9.54 0.74
CA CYS A 142 -7.64 -8.33 1.52
C CYS A 142 -7.67 -8.69 3.00
N SER A 143 -7.22 -7.80 3.89
CA SER A 143 -7.35 -8.03 5.34
C SER A 143 -8.82 -7.92 5.74
N ARG A 144 -9.20 -8.66 6.79
CA ARG A 144 -10.59 -8.62 7.29
C ARG A 144 -10.99 -7.22 7.75
N PHE A 145 -10.08 -6.51 8.40
CA PHE A 145 -10.31 -5.15 8.83
C PHE A 145 -10.51 -4.21 7.64
N GLU A 146 -9.63 -4.26 6.63
CA GLU A 146 -9.76 -3.40 5.45
C GLU A 146 -11.09 -3.67 4.72
N PHE A 147 -11.49 -4.93 4.58
CA PHE A 147 -12.78 -5.28 3.98
C PHE A 147 -13.95 -4.63 4.72
N LEU A 148 -14.00 -4.77 6.05
CA LEU A 148 -15.04 -4.16 6.87
C LEU A 148 -15.00 -2.63 6.83
N GLN A 149 -13.80 -2.04 6.85
CA GLN A 149 -13.60 -0.61 6.70
C GLN A 149 -14.14 -0.10 5.36
N ARG A 150 -13.91 -0.86 4.29
CA ARG A 150 -14.40 -0.51 2.94
C ARG A 150 -15.90 -0.70 2.81
N ILE A 151 -16.51 -1.65 3.51
CA ILE A 151 -17.99 -1.70 3.64
C ILE A 151 -18.49 -0.45 4.35
N PHE A 152 -17.89 -0.10 5.49
CA PHE A 152 -18.29 1.05 6.30
C PHE A 152 -18.26 2.38 5.51
N PHE A 153 -17.24 2.56 4.67
CA PHE A 153 -17.08 3.75 3.82
C PHE A 153 -17.71 3.63 2.42
N ASP A 154 -18.44 2.55 2.14
CA ASP A 154 -19.03 2.25 0.83
C ASP A 154 -18.02 2.33 -0.34
N GLN A 155 -16.88 1.67 -0.15
CA GLN A 155 -15.77 1.60 -1.11
C GLN A 155 -15.56 0.19 -1.68
N ILE A 156 -16.62 -0.62 -1.73
CA ILE A 156 -16.59 -1.97 -2.33
C ILE A 156 -16.94 -1.88 -3.81
N ASP A 157 -16.01 -2.33 -4.66
CA ASP A 157 -16.16 -2.32 -6.11
C ASP A 157 -17.16 -3.37 -6.58
N SER A 158 -17.69 -3.19 -7.79
CA SER A 158 -18.52 -4.16 -8.50
C SER A 158 -17.87 -5.55 -8.62
N PHE A 159 -16.55 -5.61 -8.84
CA PHE A 159 -15.80 -6.86 -8.95
C PHE A 159 -15.61 -7.60 -7.62
N GLU A 160 -15.94 -6.95 -6.50
CA GLU A 160 -15.80 -7.49 -5.14
C GLU A 160 -17.15 -7.87 -4.54
N ARG A 161 -18.18 -7.97 -5.40
CA ARG A 161 -19.55 -8.31 -5.00
C ARG A 161 -19.97 -9.64 -5.60
N THR A 162 -20.83 -10.32 -4.85
CA THR A 162 -21.58 -11.50 -5.31
C THR A 162 -23.05 -11.25 -5.04
N ASN A 163 -23.88 -11.32 -6.09
CA ASN A 163 -25.31 -11.00 -6.02
C ASN A 163 -25.61 -9.59 -5.43
N GLY A 164 -24.74 -8.62 -5.72
CA GLY A 164 -24.87 -7.24 -5.23
C GLY A 164 -24.32 -7.01 -3.80
N PHE A 165 -24.03 -8.06 -3.04
CA PHE A 165 -23.49 -7.97 -1.69
C PHE A 165 -21.96 -8.04 -1.67
N PRO A 166 -21.27 -7.31 -0.76
CA PRO A 166 -19.83 -7.42 -0.57
C PRO A 166 -19.39 -8.86 -0.29
N ASP A 167 -18.38 -9.34 -0.99
CA ASP A 167 -17.86 -10.70 -0.88
C ASP A 167 -16.38 -10.69 -0.50
N MET A 168 -16.06 -11.21 0.68
CA MET A 168 -14.69 -11.29 1.19
C MET A 168 -13.78 -12.12 0.29
N THR A 169 -14.31 -13.15 -0.39
CA THR A 169 -13.52 -14.03 -1.26
C THR A 169 -13.08 -13.35 -2.54
N LYS A 170 -13.71 -12.23 -2.91
CA LYS A 170 -13.40 -11.41 -4.09
C LYS A 170 -12.76 -10.08 -3.74
N ALA A 171 -12.82 -9.68 -2.47
CA ALA A 171 -12.27 -8.41 -1.99
C ALA A 171 -10.75 -8.39 -2.14
N VAL A 172 -10.23 -7.37 -2.81
CA VAL A 172 -8.78 -7.19 -3.00
C VAL A 172 -8.34 -5.90 -2.32
N LYS A 173 -7.23 -5.95 -1.60
CA LYS A 173 -6.64 -4.78 -0.92
C LYS A 173 -6.46 -3.59 -1.87
N LYS A 174 -7.07 -2.45 -1.53
CA LYS A 174 -7.00 -1.20 -2.27
C LYS A 174 -5.66 -0.51 -2.04
N PHE A 175 -5.11 0.15 -3.05
CA PHE A 175 -3.89 0.92 -2.84
C PHE A 175 -4.13 2.11 -1.91
N GLN A 176 -3.34 2.19 -0.84
CA GLN A 176 -3.31 3.34 0.06
C GLN A 176 -1.96 4.04 -0.06
N ARG A 177 -1.99 5.37 -0.20
CA ARG A 177 -0.78 6.19 -0.17
C ARG A 177 -0.24 6.20 1.26
N SER A 178 1.09 6.28 1.39
CA SER A 178 1.70 6.52 2.70
C SER A 178 1.18 7.85 3.24
N SER A 179 0.33 7.81 4.27
CA SER A 179 -0.05 9.00 5.02
C SER A 179 0.87 9.12 6.23
N ALA A 180 1.35 10.34 6.48
CA ALA A 180 2.13 10.61 7.69
C ALA A 180 1.30 10.22 8.92
N GLY A 181 1.89 9.43 9.81
CA GLY A 181 1.23 8.96 11.04
C GLY A 181 0.45 7.64 10.93
N ASN A 182 0.26 7.08 9.73
CA ASN A 182 -0.40 5.77 9.60
C ASN A 182 0.62 4.64 9.89
N VAL A 183 0.32 3.84 10.90
CA VAL A 183 1.15 2.70 11.30
C VAL A 183 0.82 1.53 10.37
N GLN A 184 1.85 0.92 9.77
CA GLN A 184 1.66 -0.29 8.98
C GLN A 184 1.45 -1.46 9.94
N HIS A 185 0.40 -2.24 9.70
CA HIS A 185 0.03 -3.37 10.53
C HIS A 185 0.35 -4.69 9.80
N PRO A 186 0.97 -5.69 10.45
CA PRO A 186 1.34 -6.95 9.79
C PRO A 186 0.18 -7.70 9.14
N ASP A 187 -1.01 -7.62 9.73
CA ASP A 187 -2.25 -8.23 9.24
C ASP A 187 -2.81 -7.56 7.97
N ASP A 188 -2.33 -6.37 7.59
CA ASP A 188 -2.64 -5.72 6.32
C ASP A 188 -1.72 -6.14 5.19
N LEU A 189 -0.55 -6.70 5.50
CA LEU A 189 0.41 -7.13 4.50
C LEU A 189 0.15 -8.58 4.11
N ARG A 190 -0.03 -8.80 2.81
CA ARG A 190 -0.25 -10.14 2.24
C ARG A 190 1.03 -10.95 2.22
N THR A 191 0.91 -12.20 2.60
CA THR A 191 1.94 -13.23 2.38
C THR A 191 2.25 -13.40 0.89
N ILE A 192 3.41 -13.98 0.56
CA ILE A 192 3.79 -14.21 -0.84
C ILE A 192 2.77 -15.06 -1.60
N ASP A 193 2.23 -16.09 -0.95
CA ASP A 193 1.22 -16.97 -1.53
C ASP A 193 -0.08 -16.21 -1.82
N ALA A 194 -0.50 -15.35 -0.88
CA ALA A 194 -1.66 -14.48 -1.07
C ALA A 194 -1.44 -13.46 -2.20
N LEU A 195 -0.23 -12.90 -2.35
CA LEU A 195 0.09 -12.00 -3.46
C LEU A 195 0.03 -12.71 -4.82
N MET A 196 0.51 -13.95 -4.91
CA MET A 196 0.41 -14.76 -6.13
C MET A 196 -1.06 -15.05 -6.48
N ALA A 197 -1.82 -15.57 -5.53
CA ALA A 197 -3.24 -15.87 -5.71
C ALA A 197 -4.05 -14.62 -6.08
N THR A 198 -3.74 -13.48 -5.46
CA THR A 198 -4.38 -12.21 -5.82
C THR A 198 -4.05 -11.81 -7.25
N THR A 199 -2.78 -11.92 -7.64
CA THR A 199 -2.34 -11.55 -9.00
C THR A 199 -3.10 -12.39 -10.03
N GLU A 200 -3.14 -13.71 -9.85
CA GLU A 200 -3.89 -14.62 -10.71
C GLU A 200 -5.38 -14.25 -10.79
N TYR A 201 -6.02 -13.94 -9.65
CA TYR A 201 -7.41 -13.49 -9.62
C TYR A 201 -7.61 -12.21 -10.44
N LEU A 202 -6.74 -11.20 -10.31
CA LEU A 202 -6.86 -9.95 -11.08
C LEU A 202 -6.76 -10.18 -12.59
N PHE A 203 -5.86 -11.07 -13.03
CA PHE A 203 -5.76 -11.42 -14.46
C PHE A 203 -6.95 -12.25 -14.94
N SER A 204 -7.57 -13.05 -14.07
CA SER A 204 -8.83 -13.73 -14.40
C SER A 204 -9.95 -12.73 -14.70
N LEU A 205 -10.03 -11.61 -13.96
CA LEU A 205 -11.02 -10.56 -14.23
C LEU A 205 -10.82 -9.90 -15.59
N ILE A 206 -9.57 -9.69 -16.02
CA ILE A 206 -9.29 -9.15 -17.37
C ILE A 206 -9.78 -10.12 -18.43
N ARG A 207 -9.53 -11.42 -18.26
CA ARG A 207 -9.96 -12.46 -19.21
C ARG A 207 -11.49 -12.54 -19.28
N ASP A 208 -12.17 -12.45 -18.14
CA ASP A 208 -13.60 -12.71 -18.04
C ASP A 208 -14.45 -11.47 -18.38
N HIS A 209 -13.95 -10.26 -18.11
CA HIS A 209 -14.70 -8.99 -18.30
C HIS A 209 -14.10 -8.05 -19.35
N GLY A 210 -12.89 -8.34 -19.85
CA GLY A 210 -12.14 -7.48 -20.75
C GLY A 210 -11.33 -6.41 -20.02
N LEU A 211 -10.31 -5.89 -20.71
CA LEU A 211 -9.40 -4.88 -20.15
C LEU A 211 -10.11 -3.56 -19.85
N ASP A 212 -10.91 -3.03 -20.78
CA ASP A 212 -11.54 -1.70 -20.63
C ASP A 212 -12.40 -1.57 -19.37
N LYS A 213 -13.16 -2.61 -19.03
CA LYS A 213 -14.05 -2.59 -17.86
C LYS A 213 -13.31 -2.80 -16.55
N SER A 214 -12.25 -3.61 -16.56
CA SER A 214 -11.52 -4.01 -15.36
C SER A 214 -10.29 -3.15 -15.08
N TYR A 215 -9.84 -2.36 -16.06
CA TYR A 215 -8.58 -1.61 -16.02
C TYR A 215 -8.39 -0.82 -14.73
N GLN A 216 -9.32 0.08 -14.39
CA GLN A 216 -9.17 0.97 -13.23
C GLN A 216 -9.06 0.19 -11.91
N PHE A 217 -9.82 -0.90 -11.80
CA PHE A 217 -9.80 -1.78 -10.63
C PHE A 217 -8.46 -2.53 -10.55
N VAL A 218 -8.10 -3.25 -11.62
CA VAL A 218 -6.89 -4.06 -11.66
C VAL A 218 -5.63 -3.21 -11.46
N TRP A 219 -5.58 -2.05 -12.11
CA TRP A 219 -4.49 -1.09 -11.97
C TRP A 219 -4.23 -0.69 -10.51
N ASP A 220 -5.28 -0.30 -9.78
CA ASP A 220 -5.17 0.07 -8.37
C ASP A 220 -4.70 -1.12 -7.51
N ARG A 221 -5.25 -2.31 -7.75
CA ARG A 221 -4.94 -3.51 -6.96
C ARG A 221 -3.54 -4.06 -7.24
N LEU A 222 -3.04 -4.00 -8.48
CA LEU A 222 -1.66 -4.34 -8.80
C LEU A 222 -0.66 -3.38 -8.14
N ARG A 223 -1.01 -2.09 -8.04
CA ARG A 223 -0.22 -1.12 -7.28
C ARG A 223 -0.15 -1.47 -5.79
N ALA A 224 -1.25 -1.93 -5.21
CA ALA A 224 -1.27 -2.42 -3.84
C ALA A 224 -0.40 -3.67 -3.64
N ILE A 225 -0.43 -4.62 -4.59
CA ILE A 225 0.42 -5.84 -4.58
C ILE A 225 1.89 -5.48 -4.55
N ARG A 226 2.32 -4.58 -5.45
CA ARG A 226 3.71 -4.12 -5.49
C ARG A 226 4.12 -3.42 -4.20
N ARG A 227 3.23 -2.61 -3.62
CA ARG A 227 3.49 -1.93 -2.35
C ARG A 227 3.72 -2.93 -1.20
N ASP A 228 2.90 -3.98 -1.12
CA ASP A 228 3.05 -5.02 -0.12
C ASP A 228 4.38 -5.78 -0.29
N ALA A 229 4.74 -6.15 -1.52
CA ALA A 229 6.00 -6.83 -1.81
C ALA A 229 7.22 -5.98 -1.45
N SER A 230 7.21 -4.69 -1.80
CA SER A 230 8.30 -3.76 -1.48
C SER A 230 8.40 -3.49 0.03
N THR A 231 7.27 -3.34 0.73
CA THR A 231 7.24 -3.04 2.17
C THR A 231 7.80 -4.21 2.99
N GLN A 232 7.56 -5.44 2.57
CA GLN A 232 8.10 -6.65 3.19
C GLN A 232 9.51 -7.01 2.71
N SER A 233 10.06 -6.24 1.76
CA SER A 233 11.34 -6.55 1.09
C SER A 233 11.40 -7.98 0.54
N LEU A 234 10.29 -8.49 -0.01
CA LEU A 234 10.22 -9.86 -0.53
C LEU A 234 11.18 -10.05 -1.72
N ARG A 235 11.79 -11.23 -1.80
CA ARG A 235 12.69 -11.65 -2.88
C ARG A 235 12.38 -13.10 -3.26
N GLY A 236 12.68 -13.46 -4.51
CA GLY A 236 12.56 -14.83 -4.99
C GLY A 236 11.80 -14.94 -6.32
N PRO A 237 11.75 -16.16 -6.90
CA PRO A 237 11.13 -16.39 -8.20
C PRO A 237 9.65 -15.98 -8.26
N GLN A 238 8.89 -16.23 -7.19
CA GLN A 238 7.47 -15.86 -7.10
C GLN A 238 7.27 -14.34 -7.23
N VAL A 239 8.13 -13.57 -6.57
CA VAL A 239 8.10 -12.11 -6.59
C VAL A 239 8.41 -11.61 -8.00
N ILE A 240 9.44 -12.17 -8.64
CA ILE A 240 9.82 -11.83 -10.02
C ILE A 240 8.63 -12.10 -10.96
N GLN A 241 7.98 -13.25 -10.84
CA GLN A 241 6.81 -13.60 -11.64
C GLN A 241 5.66 -12.60 -11.48
N ILE A 242 5.40 -12.11 -10.26
CA ILE A 242 4.40 -11.07 -10.02
C ILE A 242 4.79 -9.78 -10.75
N TYR A 243 6.03 -9.31 -10.59
CA TYR A 243 6.49 -8.08 -11.25
C TYR A 243 6.46 -8.19 -12.78
N GLU A 244 6.87 -9.33 -13.35
CA GLU A 244 6.78 -9.54 -14.81
C GLU A 244 5.34 -9.43 -15.31
N GLN A 245 4.38 -10.04 -14.60
CA GLN A 245 2.97 -9.93 -14.96
C GLN A 245 2.47 -8.49 -14.87
N VAL A 246 2.85 -7.75 -13.83
CA VAL A 246 2.50 -6.34 -13.70
C VAL A 246 3.08 -5.50 -14.84
N VAL A 247 4.34 -5.73 -15.22
CA VAL A 247 4.97 -5.02 -16.36
C VAL A 247 4.26 -5.36 -17.66
N ARG A 248 3.93 -6.64 -17.91
CA ARG A 248 3.16 -7.06 -19.09
C ARG A 248 1.79 -6.37 -19.13
N PHE A 249 1.08 -6.28 -18.00
CA PHE A 249 -0.18 -5.55 -17.90
C PHE A 249 -0.02 -4.10 -18.33
N HIS A 250 0.93 -3.36 -17.75
CA HIS A 250 1.14 -1.94 -18.09
C HIS A 250 1.55 -1.75 -19.56
N LEU A 251 2.37 -2.64 -20.11
CA LEU A 251 2.74 -2.60 -21.53
C LEU A 251 1.50 -2.78 -22.43
N VAL A 252 0.64 -3.76 -22.11
CA VAL A 252 -0.61 -3.96 -22.86
C VAL A 252 -1.49 -2.72 -22.73
N CYS A 253 -1.70 -2.19 -21.54
CA CYS A 253 -2.48 -0.96 -21.34
C CYS A 253 -1.94 0.21 -22.16
N PHE A 254 -0.61 0.40 -22.19
CA PHE A 254 0.02 1.43 -22.99
C PHE A 254 -0.25 1.26 -24.50
N LEU A 255 -0.21 0.02 -25.00
CA LEU A 255 -0.43 -0.28 -26.42
C LEU A 255 -1.91 -0.21 -26.83
N THR A 256 -2.82 -0.64 -25.96
CA THR A 256 -4.25 -0.70 -26.27
C THR A 256 -5.01 0.56 -25.88
N ASN A 257 -4.45 1.39 -24.99
CA ASN A 257 -5.05 2.61 -24.46
C ASN A 257 -6.50 2.42 -23.99
N PRO A 258 -6.72 1.60 -22.93
CA PRO A 258 -8.06 1.33 -22.44
C PRO A 258 -8.73 2.61 -21.93
N VAL A 259 -10.07 2.63 -21.99
CA VAL A 259 -10.85 3.79 -21.56
C VAL A 259 -10.57 4.10 -20.08
N GLY A 260 -10.19 5.34 -19.79
CA GLY A 260 -9.87 5.79 -18.42
C GLY A 260 -8.39 5.70 -18.04
N MET A 261 -7.51 5.27 -18.94
CA MET A 261 -6.06 5.29 -18.71
C MET A 261 -5.53 6.72 -18.49
N ASN A 262 -4.70 6.89 -17.46
CA ASN A 262 -3.94 8.11 -17.21
C ASN A 262 -2.43 7.80 -17.31
N TRP A 263 -1.87 8.16 -18.46
CA TRP A 263 -0.48 7.89 -18.84
C TRP A 263 0.56 8.36 -17.81
N ILE A 264 0.32 9.49 -17.15
CA ILE A 264 1.25 10.04 -16.16
C ILE A 264 1.36 9.10 -14.96
N GLN A 265 0.21 8.61 -14.49
CA GLN A 265 0.16 7.76 -13.31
C GLN A 265 0.75 6.36 -13.58
N ASP A 266 0.63 5.87 -14.82
CA ASP A 266 1.16 4.58 -15.26
C ASP A 266 2.68 4.59 -15.46
N VAL A 267 3.25 5.67 -16.00
CA VAL A 267 4.70 5.79 -16.17
C VAL A 267 5.40 5.94 -14.81
N ASP A 268 4.84 6.71 -13.88
CA ASP A 268 5.34 6.83 -12.51
C ASP A 268 5.32 5.48 -11.77
N LEU A 269 4.42 4.58 -12.16
CA LEU A 269 4.35 3.23 -11.63
C LEU A 269 5.51 2.37 -12.11
N LEU A 270 5.92 2.44 -13.37
CA LEU A 270 7.03 1.61 -13.87
C LEU A 270 8.39 2.02 -13.30
N ASN A 271 8.53 3.27 -12.84
CA ASN A 271 9.78 3.85 -12.38
C ASN A 271 10.02 3.79 -10.85
N ALA A 272 9.07 3.26 -10.06
CA ALA A 272 9.12 3.18 -8.59
C ALA A 272 9.31 1.76 -8.05
#